data_AF-A0A973YS55-F1
#
_entry.id   AF-A0A973YS55-F1
#
_cell.length_a   1.000
_cell.length_b   1.000
_cell.length_c   1.000
_cell.angle_alpha   90.00
_cell.angle_beta   90.00
_cell.angle_gamma   90.00
#
_symmetry.space_group_name_H-M   'P 1'
#
loop_
_entity.id
_entity.type
_entity.pdbx_description
1 polymer ?
#
loop_
_entity_poly.entity_id
_entity_poly.type
_entity_poly.pdbx_seq_one_letter_code
_entity_poly.pdbx_strand_id
1 'polypeptide(L)' 'MRLLLQQRPDGREAPRFVQLMLQPDLLGGWTLVRESGQIGGRSTLRREQFLDQASAMAALESARD' A
#
# COMPACT_ATOMS: atom_id res chain seq x y z
N MET A 1 -1.90 -9.98 -2.02
CA MET A 1 -1.31 -9.83 -0.67
C MET A 1 -1.64 -8.44 -0.12
N ARG A 2 -1.88 -8.29 1.19
CA ARG A 2 -2.18 -6.98 1.84
C ARG A 2 -1.35 -6.82 3.11
N LEU A 3 -0.74 -5.66 3.27
CA LEU A 3 0.05 -5.26 4.43
C LEU A 3 -0.48 -3.93 4.97
N LEU A 4 -0.61 -3.86 6.29
CA LEU A 4 -0.92 -2.62 7.01
C LEU A 4 0.25 -2.29 7.92
N LEU A 5 0.88 -1.14 7.69
CA LEU A 5 1.94 -0.59 8.50
C LEU A 5 1.35 0.60 9.26
N GLN A 6 1.47 0.59 10.58
CA GLN A 6 0.99 1.67 11.44
C GLN A 6 2.14 2.24 12.26
N GLN A 7 2.27 3.56 12.23
CA GLN A 7 3.17 4.27 13.12
C GLN A 7 2.43 4.55 14.43
N ARG A 8 3.06 4.22 15.57
CA ARG A 8 2.53 4.58 16.88
C ARG A 8 2.44 6.11 16.99
N PRO A 9 1.33 6.66 17.47
CA PRO A 9 1.22 8.10 17.69
C PRO A 9 2.02 8.51 18.92
N ASP A 10 2.69 9.65 18.86
CA ASP A 10 3.46 10.22 19.98
C ASP A 10 2.57 10.95 21.02
N GLY A 11 1.26 11.03 20.78
CA GLY A 11 0.31 11.77 21.61
C GLY A 11 -1.14 11.31 21.43
N ARG A 12 -2.09 12.25 21.52
CA ARG A 12 -3.54 11.95 21.39
C ARG A 12 -4.04 11.85 19.94
N GLU A 13 -3.15 11.99 18.96
CA GLU A 13 -3.50 11.88 17.55
C GLU A 13 -3.78 10.43 17.15
N ALA A 14 -4.62 10.25 16.13
CA ALA A 14 -4.81 8.93 15.54
C ALA A 14 -3.53 8.46 14.82
N PRO A 15 -3.21 7.15 14.83
CA PRO A 15 -2.00 6.62 14.19
C PRO A 15 -1.98 6.91 12.69
N ARG A 16 -0.80 7.22 12.17
CA ARG A 16 -0.55 7.26 10.73
C ARG A 16 -0.42 5.84 10.21
N PHE A 17 -0.85 5.62 8.98
CA PHE A 17 -0.78 4.32 8.34
C PHE A 17 -0.27 4.41 6.91
N VAL A 18 0.30 3.30 6.47
CA VAL A 18 0.53 2.96 5.07
C VAL A 18 -0.05 1.56 4.86
N GLN A 19 -0.89 1.42 3.84
CA GLN A 19 -1.45 0.15 3.41
C GLN A 19 -0.96 -0.16 2.00
N LEU A 20 -0.41 -1.35 1.82
CA LEU A 20 0.08 -1.85 0.53
C LEU A 20 -0.75 -3.06 0.14
N MET A 21 -1.26 -3.06 -1.08
CA MET A 21 -2.07 -4.17 -1.62
C MET A 21 -1.62 -4.50 -3.04
N LEU A 22 -1.33 -5.78 -3.28
CA LEU A 22 -1.20 -6.31 -4.63
C LEU A 22 -2.52 -6.94 -5.07
N GLN A 23 -3.02 -6.45 -6.21
CA GLN A 23 -4.23 -6.92 -6.85
C GLN A 23 -3.90 -7.44 -8.25
N PRO A 24 -4.18 -8.72 -8.58
CA PRO A 24 -4.13 -9.16 -9.97
C PRO A 24 -5.26 -8.48 -10.75
N ASP A 25 -4.99 -8.14 -12.00
CA ASP A 25 -6.03 -7.70 -12.93
C ASP A 25 -6.54 -8.86 -13.79
N LEU A 26 -7.50 -8.56 -14.68
CA LEU A 26 -8.13 -9.56 -15.55
C LEU A 26 -7.30 -9.90 -16.80
N LEU A 27 -6.24 -9.15 -17.08
CA LEU A 27 -5.39 -9.26 -18.27
C LEU A 27 -4.01 -9.88 -17.94
N GLY A 28 -3.83 -10.38 -16.72
CA GLY A 28 -2.59 -11.00 -16.24
C GLY A 28 -1.58 -10.01 -15.68
N GLY A 29 -1.89 -8.71 -15.68
CA GLY A 29 -1.11 -7.69 -15.00
C GLY A 29 -1.44 -7.62 -13.51
N TRP A 30 -0.72 -6.75 -12.83
CA TRP A 30 -0.78 -6.56 -11.40
C TRP A 30 -0.81 -5.08 -11.06
N THR A 31 -1.62 -4.70 -10.08
CA THR A 31 -1.65 -3.35 -9.56
C THR A 31 -1.17 -3.33 -8.11
N LEU A 32 -0.17 -2.50 -7.83
CA LEU A 32 0.19 -2.10 -6.47
C LEU A 32 -0.65 -0.89 -6.08
N VAL A 33 -1.48 -1.05 -5.06
CA VAL A 33 -2.23 0.03 -4.43
C VAL A 33 -1.53 0.40 -3.13
N ARG A 34 -1.06 1.64 -3.05
CA ARG A 34 -0.52 2.25 -1.84
C ARG A 34 -1.49 3.30 -1.33
N GLU A 35 -2.00 3.09 -0.14
CA GLU A 35 -2.83 4.07 0.57
C GLU A 35 -2.08 4.56 1.80
N SER A 36 -2.04 5.86 2.05
CA SER A 36 -1.43 6.42 3.24
C SER A 36 -2.29 7.52 3.84
N GLY A 37 -2.24 7.68 5.15
CA GLY A 37 -3.04 8.69 5.82
C GLY A 37 -3.05 8.53 7.32
N GLN A 38 -4.09 9.08 7.93
CA GLN A 38 -4.37 8.95 9.36
C GLN A 38 -5.60 8.06 9.54
N ILE A 39 -5.55 7.12 10.49
CA ILE A 39 -6.66 6.20 10.74
C ILE A 39 -7.91 7.00 11.10
N GLY A 40 -9.02 6.74 10.39
CA GLY A 40 -10.29 7.46 10.55
C GLY A 40 -10.31 8.86 9.92
N GLY A 41 -9.22 9.29 9.28
CA GLY A 41 -9.11 10.58 8.59
C GLY A 41 -9.04 10.45 7.07
N ARG A 42 -8.59 11.53 6.40
CA ARG A 42 -8.35 11.54 4.95
C ARG A 42 -7.11 10.70 4.62
N SER A 43 -7.20 9.92 3.54
CA SER A 43 -6.07 9.18 2.96
C SER A 43 -5.77 9.64 1.54
N THR A 44 -4.54 9.38 1.12
CA THR A 44 -4.06 9.53 -0.26
C THR A 44 -3.87 8.14 -0.83
N LEU A 45 -4.35 7.93 -2.06
CA LEU A 45 -4.24 6.65 -2.75
C LEU A 45 -3.41 6.80 -4.02
N ARG A 46 -2.42 5.92 -4.18
CA ARG A 46 -1.58 5.79 -5.38
C ARG A 46 -1.72 4.38 -5.94
N ARG A 47 -1.77 4.29 -7.26
CA ARG A 47 -1.83 3.02 -7.99
C ARG A 47 -0.69 2.97 -9.00
N GLU A 48 -0.06 1.82 -9.10
CA GLU A 48 1.00 1.54 -10.07
C GLU A 48 0.74 0.17 -10.70
N GLN A 49 0.81 0.10 -12.03
CA GLN A 49 0.58 -1.12 -12.79
C GLN A 49 1.91 -1.77 -13.20
N PHE A 50 1.93 -3.10 -13.15
CA PHE A 50 3.02 -3.96 -13.53
C PHE A 50 2.49 -5.05 -14.45
N LEU A 51 3.30 -5.46 -15.42
CA LEU A 51 2.90 -6.49 -16.39
C LEU A 51 2.96 -7.90 -15.82
N ASP A 52 3.71 -8.09 -14.73
CA ASP A 52 3.94 -9.40 -14.13
C ASP A 52 3.97 -9.32 -12.60
N GLN A 53 3.76 -10.47 -11.96
CA GLN A 53 3.69 -10.60 -10.51
C GLN A 53 5.03 -10.31 -9.82
N ALA A 54 6.15 -10.67 -10.44
CA ALA A 54 7.47 -10.56 -9.81
C ALA A 54 7.88 -9.10 -9.69
N SER A 55 7.68 -8.31 -10.74
CA SER A 55 7.87 -6.85 -10.74
C SER A 55 7.00 -6.18 -9.68
N ALA A 56 5.72 -6.57 -9.59
CA ALA A 56 4.81 -6.03 -8.60
C ALA A 56 5.20 -6.41 -7.16
N MET A 57 5.71 -7.63 -6.95
CA MET A 57 6.21 -8.09 -5.65
C MET A 57 7.45 -7.30 -5.21
N ALA A 58 8.42 -7.12 -6.11
CA ALA A 58 9.62 -6.33 -5.84
C ALA A 58 9.26 -4.87 -5.50
N ALA A 59 8.28 -4.29 -6.21
CA ALA A 59 7.78 -2.95 -5.91
C ALA A 59 7.08 -2.87 -4.53
N LEU A 60 6.33 -3.91 -4.14
CA LEU A 60 5.74 -4.00 -2.82
C LEU A 60 6.81 -4.09 -1.72
N GLU A 61 7.85 -4.90 -1.92
CA GLU A 61 8.95 -5.06 -0.96
C GLU A 61 9.71 -3.74 -0.79
N SER A 62 10.06 -3.09 -1.91
CA SER A 62 10.67 -1.75 -1.91
C SER A 62 9.78 -0.69 -1.26
N ALA A 63 8.46 -0.80 -1.39
CA ALA A 63 7.52 0.10 -0.73
C ALA A 63 7.31 -0.22 0.76
N ARG A 64 7.67 -1.40 1.24
CA ARG A 64 7.55 -1.76 2.66
C ARG A 64 8.71 -1.20 3.47
N ASP A 65 9.91 -1.26 2.90
CA ASP A 65 11.17 -0.83 3.51
C ASP A 65 11.34 0.71 3.45
#